data_AF-A0A8S1TGU0-F1
#
_entry.id   AF-A0A8S1TGU0-F1
#
_cell.length_a   1.000
_cell.length_b   1.000
_cell.length_c   1.000
_cell.angle_alpha   90.00
_cell.angle_beta   90.00
_cell.angle_gamma   90.00
#
_symmetry.space_group_name_H-M   'P 1'
#
loop_
_entity.id
_entity.type
_entity.pdbx_description
1 polymer ?
#
loop_
_entity_poly.entity_id
_entity_poly.type
_entity_poly.pdbx_seq_one_letter_code
_entity_poly.pdbx_strand_id
1 'polypeptide(L)'
;MDLEKLLFIIHVFILSRKLLTYVLKIGLFLLPALTLLGLVFIFLLQFREQYKQFLDIQSHEHFNNETIYIFNITDAELKEKNESYLSMRFTINQELLLISNDFQQKYNFSVSTKFIDVDFYNKDYYSILSLAPDLETMFIIDFLDFYQESNISLLNQQTNKKWSWDISEFARKNAVAYDQRLYATIETLFKCILGIFLQSIFASFYLKIPLACSPIIHLYELNCISECQNQELQAQEILEELPWLTKYLNILDRNHKLKKELLDASFQMFILLGFSQLFQFDVYSCSFQLLTKNHPEGLIERFFISFTLIEFWSFLFKRTRSSFYFVPKYIVLTYILFFYYFQSTIYGYYYLAFYICICSQCTIIFYFTLHFEIAALDWSDMSPYTPSFDRPRVCYTPLFSMTWSNDIPPFWTMFYPLCGRRYFQIQNLALVDNNQILLNNFLHQDDDIENDPVQVPNLVAQVALPQQQQPNQYAQINQQFVINADNILENQQPQQQNQPL
;
A
#
# COMPACT_ATOMS: atom_id res chain seq x y z
N MET A 1 9.53 -21.66 7.35
CA MET A 1 9.37 -21.10 8.71
C MET A 1 10.55 -20.18 9.08
N ASP A 2 11.77 -20.53 8.69
CA ASP A 2 12.99 -19.81 9.11
C ASP A 2 13.07 -18.38 8.58
N LEU A 3 12.60 -18.12 7.36
CA LEU A 3 12.46 -16.76 6.84
C LEU A 3 11.61 -15.87 7.76
N GLU A 4 10.49 -16.38 8.29
CA GLU A 4 9.63 -15.61 9.22
C GLU A 4 10.30 -15.35 10.57
N LYS A 5 11.14 -16.27 11.04
CA LYS A 5 11.96 -16.12 12.25
C LYS A 5 13.07 -15.09 12.04
N LEU A 6 13.78 -15.14 10.91
CA LEU A 6 14.77 -14.13 10.53
C LEU A 6 14.12 -12.75 10.45
N LEU A 7 12.98 -12.65 9.78
CA LEU A 7 12.21 -11.42 9.74
C LEU A 7 11.81 -10.98 11.14
N PHE A 8 11.45 -11.91 12.05
CA PHE A 8 11.10 -11.58 13.43
C PHE A 8 12.27 -10.98 14.20
N ILE A 9 13.46 -11.56 14.06
CA ILE A 9 14.69 -11.02 14.64
C ILE A 9 14.92 -9.59 14.12
N ILE A 10 14.84 -9.38 12.81
CA ILE A 10 14.99 -8.06 12.19
C ILE A 10 13.93 -7.09 12.71
N HIS A 11 12.68 -7.53 12.82
CA HIS A 11 11.56 -6.74 13.33
C HIS A 11 11.80 -6.30 14.79
N VAL A 12 12.13 -7.22 15.69
CA VAL A 12 12.45 -6.92 17.10
C VAL A 12 13.66 -5.99 17.19
N PHE A 13 14.70 -6.24 16.39
CA PHE A 13 15.89 -5.40 16.32
C PHE A 13 15.56 -3.96 15.90
N ILE A 14 14.70 -3.78 14.89
CA ILE A 14 14.27 -2.46 14.43
C ILE A 14 13.39 -1.78 15.48
N LEU A 15 12.37 -2.48 16.00
CA LEU A 15 11.39 -1.91 16.93
C LEU A 15 11.96 -1.59 18.32
N SER A 16 12.98 -2.31 18.77
CA SER A 16 13.65 -2.04 20.05
C SER A 16 14.48 -0.74 20.06
N ARG A 17 14.69 -0.10 18.90
CA ARG A 17 15.45 1.16 18.82
C ARG A 17 14.62 2.34 19.33
N LYS A 18 15.10 2.99 20.40
CA LYS A 18 14.51 4.23 20.95
C LYS A 18 14.33 5.33 19.90
N LEU A 19 15.31 5.46 18.99
CA LEU A 19 15.26 6.44 17.90
C LEU A 19 14.02 6.23 17.01
N LEU A 20 13.71 4.97 16.65
CA LEU A 20 12.54 4.67 15.83
C LEU A 20 11.25 5.07 16.56
N THR A 21 11.12 4.73 17.84
CA THR A 21 9.95 5.13 18.64
C THR A 21 9.77 6.65 18.66
N TYR A 22 10.87 7.41 18.78
CA TYR A 22 10.83 8.86 18.73
C TYR A 22 10.39 9.39 17.36
N VAL A 23 10.95 8.85 16.26
CA VAL A 23 10.55 9.20 14.89
C VAL A 23 9.08 8.89 14.63
N LEU A 24 8.59 7.73 15.07
CA LEU A 24 7.18 7.35 14.94
C LEU A 24 6.25 8.29 15.71
N LYS A 25 6.63 8.71 16.93
CA LYS A 25 5.86 9.68 17.73
C LYS A 25 5.79 11.05 17.06
N ILE A 26 6.91 11.57 16.56
CA ILE A 26 6.92 12.84 15.80
C ILE A 26 6.07 12.70 14.55
N GLY A 27 6.26 11.62 13.79
CA GLY A 27 5.51 11.37 12.56
C GLY A 27 4.00 11.26 12.81
N LEU A 28 3.59 10.64 13.91
CA LEU A 28 2.17 10.53 14.29
C LEU A 28 1.52 11.90 14.57
N PHE A 29 2.29 12.92 14.93
CA PHE A 29 1.79 14.29 15.08
C PHE A 29 1.90 15.09 13.77
N LEU A 30 3.04 14.98 13.07
CA LEU A 30 3.33 15.75 11.87
C LEU A 30 2.50 15.31 10.65
N LEU A 31 2.36 14.01 10.42
CA LEU A 31 1.71 13.49 9.22
C LEU A 31 0.20 13.79 9.18
N PRO A 32 -0.58 13.70 10.27
CA PRO A 32 -1.97 14.16 10.27
C PRO A 32 -2.08 15.66 10.03
N ALA A 33 -1.18 16.47 10.59
CA ALA A 33 -1.16 17.90 10.36
C ALA A 33 -0.92 18.23 8.88
N LEU A 34 0.03 17.53 8.23
CA LEU A 34 0.27 17.65 6.78
C LEU A 34 -0.93 17.15 5.95
N THR A 35 -1.58 16.07 6.38
CA THR A 35 -2.79 15.55 5.72
C THR A 35 -3.92 16.58 5.79
N LEU A 36 -4.19 17.15 6.97
CA LEU A 36 -5.20 18.18 7.17
C LEU A 36 -4.86 19.45 6.38
N LEU A 37 -3.60 19.88 6.44
CA LEU A 37 -3.12 21.03 5.69
C LEU A 37 -3.34 20.82 4.18
N GLY A 38 -2.94 19.66 3.64
CA GLY A 38 -3.16 19.31 2.24
C GLY A 38 -4.64 19.28 1.85
N LEU A 39 -5.52 18.76 2.72
CA LEU A 39 -6.97 18.79 2.49
C LEU A 39 -7.50 20.22 2.45
N VAL A 40 -7.02 21.09 3.35
CA VAL A 40 -7.35 22.52 3.35
C VAL A 40 -6.84 23.18 2.07
N PHE A 41 -5.63 22.85 1.60
CA PHE A 41 -5.12 23.35 0.32
C PHE A 41 -5.99 22.93 -0.86
N ILE A 42 -6.35 21.64 -0.98
CA ILE A 42 -7.25 21.17 -2.05
C ILE A 42 -8.60 21.88 -1.97
N PHE A 43 -9.16 22.00 -0.77
CA PHE A 43 -10.42 22.70 -0.55
C PHE A 43 -10.34 24.17 -1.00
N LEU A 44 -9.33 24.91 -0.57
CA LEU A 44 -9.17 26.32 -0.92
C LEU A 44 -8.86 26.53 -2.41
N LEU A 45 -8.12 25.61 -3.02
CA LEU A 45 -7.89 25.62 -4.47
C LEU A 45 -9.19 25.44 -5.27
N GLN A 46 -10.21 24.78 -4.73
CA GLN A 46 -11.53 24.68 -5.38
C GLN A 46 -12.30 26.00 -5.40
N PHE A 47 -12.04 26.93 -4.47
CA PHE A 47 -12.72 28.23 -4.39
C PHE A 47 -11.95 29.36 -5.08
N ARG A 48 -10.85 29.04 -5.77
CA ARG A 48 -10.06 30.03 -6.48
C ARG A 48 -10.87 30.64 -7.63
N GLU A 49 -11.21 31.92 -7.53
CA GLU A 49 -12.06 32.66 -8.49
C GLU A 49 -11.36 33.06 -9.82
N GLN A 50 -10.41 32.28 -10.31
CA GLN A 50 -9.44 32.74 -11.31
C GLN A 50 -9.83 32.48 -12.78
N TYR A 51 -11.06 32.87 -13.15
CA TYR A 51 -11.51 32.85 -14.56
C TYR A 51 -11.46 34.22 -15.25
N LYS A 52 -11.23 35.31 -14.52
CA LYS A 52 -11.44 36.67 -15.05
C LYS A 52 -10.60 37.00 -16.29
N GLN A 53 -9.31 36.62 -16.34
CA GLN A 53 -8.49 36.90 -17.52
C GLN A 53 -8.89 36.05 -18.74
N PHE A 54 -9.25 34.78 -18.54
CA PHE A 54 -9.74 33.96 -19.65
C PHE A 54 -11.12 34.44 -20.14
N LEU A 55 -11.99 34.88 -19.23
CA LEU A 55 -13.28 35.50 -19.58
C LEU A 55 -13.11 36.79 -20.40
N ASP A 56 -12.14 37.63 -20.05
CA ASP A 56 -11.82 38.83 -20.85
C ASP A 56 -11.41 38.44 -22.28
N ILE A 57 -10.66 37.34 -22.45
CA ILE A 57 -10.27 36.80 -23.77
C ILE A 57 -11.50 36.32 -24.57
N GLN A 58 -12.47 35.68 -23.91
CA GLN A 58 -13.67 35.12 -24.57
C GLN A 58 -14.66 36.18 -25.03
N SER A 59 -14.73 37.32 -24.33
CA SER A 59 -15.64 38.40 -24.71
C SER A 59 -15.31 39.00 -26.09
N HIS A 60 -14.15 38.64 -26.69
CA HIS A 60 -13.66 39.19 -27.94
C HIS A 60 -13.30 38.17 -29.03
N GLU A 61 -13.09 36.88 -28.74
CA GLU A 61 -12.63 35.91 -29.77
C GLU A 61 -13.34 34.54 -29.68
N HIS A 62 -14.05 34.16 -30.74
CA HIS A 62 -14.35 32.76 -31.01
C HIS A 62 -13.07 32.06 -31.48
N PHE A 63 -12.64 31.00 -30.78
CA PHE A 63 -11.48 30.21 -31.21
C PHE A 63 -11.74 29.61 -32.60
N ASN A 64 -10.83 29.84 -33.54
CA ASN A 64 -10.91 29.32 -34.89
C ASN A 64 -10.24 27.93 -34.97
N ASN A 65 -10.89 26.99 -35.67
CA ASN A 65 -10.39 25.63 -35.86
C ASN A 65 -9.05 25.56 -36.62
N GLU A 66 -8.72 26.60 -37.39
CA GLU A 66 -7.51 26.67 -38.22
C GLU A 66 -6.33 27.39 -37.55
N THR A 67 -6.53 27.92 -36.34
CA THR A 67 -5.52 28.71 -35.63
C THR A 67 -4.87 27.90 -34.52
N ILE A 68 -3.54 28.00 -34.44
CA ILE A 68 -2.75 27.47 -33.34
C ILE A 68 -2.57 28.58 -32.32
N TYR A 69 -3.06 28.36 -31.10
CA TYR A 69 -2.93 29.31 -30.01
C TYR A 69 -1.74 28.91 -29.13
N ILE A 70 -0.88 29.88 -28.80
CA ILE A 70 0.25 29.68 -27.89
C ILE A 70 0.03 30.57 -26.68
N PHE A 71 -0.17 29.96 -25.52
CA PHE A 71 -0.29 30.64 -24.24
C PHE A 71 1.07 30.61 -23.53
N ASN A 72 1.68 31.77 -23.35
CA ASN A 72 2.93 31.94 -22.62
C ASN A 72 2.65 32.58 -21.27
N ILE A 73 3.04 31.92 -20.18
CA ILE A 73 3.02 32.50 -18.84
C ILE A 73 4.36 33.18 -18.60
N THR A 74 4.34 34.50 -18.46
CA THR A 74 5.54 35.35 -18.40
C THR A 74 5.38 36.42 -17.32
N ASP A 75 6.46 36.87 -16.70
CA ASP A 75 6.50 38.15 -15.99
C ASP A 75 7.00 39.27 -16.92
N ALA A 76 7.10 40.50 -16.40
CA ALA A 76 7.59 41.64 -17.17
C ALA A 76 9.04 41.43 -17.66
N GLU A 77 9.90 40.83 -16.83
CA GLU A 77 11.33 40.63 -17.14
C GLU A 77 11.56 39.57 -18.22
N LEU A 78 10.89 38.42 -18.14
CA LEU A 78 10.99 37.34 -19.13
C LEU A 78 10.30 37.74 -20.43
N LYS A 79 9.23 38.54 -20.37
CA LYS A 79 8.58 39.06 -21.57
C LYS A 79 9.53 39.91 -22.41
N GLU A 80 10.39 40.73 -21.78
CA GLU A 80 11.43 41.48 -22.51
C GLU A 80 12.47 40.56 -23.17
N LYS A 81 12.72 39.39 -22.60
CA LYS A 81 13.64 38.37 -23.14
C LYS A 81 13.00 37.38 -24.12
N ASN A 82 11.69 37.49 -24.39
CA ASN A 82 10.90 36.48 -25.09
C ASN A 82 11.00 35.07 -24.45
N GLU A 83 11.19 35.01 -23.14
CA GLU A 83 11.20 33.77 -22.36
C GLU A 83 9.86 33.58 -21.64
N SER A 84 9.56 32.36 -21.22
CA SER A 84 8.33 32.05 -20.47
C SER A 84 8.56 30.96 -19.44
N TYR A 85 7.85 31.06 -18.31
CA TYR A 85 7.84 30.02 -17.29
C TYR A 85 7.15 28.76 -17.80
N LEU A 86 6.05 28.93 -18.54
CA LEU A 86 5.32 27.84 -19.17
C LEU A 86 4.81 28.30 -20.53
N SER A 87 4.95 27.44 -21.55
CA SER A 87 4.38 27.68 -22.87
C SER A 87 3.48 26.51 -23.29
N MET A 88 2.19 26.80 -23.45
CA MET A 88 1.15 25.83 -23.79
C MET A 88 0.59 26.11 -25.16
N ARG A 89 0.61 25.10 -26.03
CA ARG A 89 -0.02 25.14 -27.34
C ARG A 89 -1.41 24.54 -27.27
N PHE A 90 -2.38 25.23 -27.84
CA PHE A 90 -3.77 24.81 -27.94
C PHE A 90 -4.26 24.89 -29.38
N THR A 91 -5.07 23.93 -29.78
CA THR A 91 -5.84 23.98 -31.02
C THR A 91 -7.05 23.06 -30.89
N ILE A 92 -8.13 23.39 -31.60
CA ILE A 92 -9.33 22.55 -31.67
C ILE A 92 -9.05 21.33 -32.57
N ASN A 93 -8.23 21.49 -33.61
CA ASN A 93 -7.85 20.38 -34.49
C ASN A 93 -6.58 19.70 -33.96
N GLN A 94 -6.73 18.49 -33.42
CA GLN A 94 -5.64 17.72 -32.81
C GLN A 94 -4.45 17.47 -33.76
N GLU A 95 -4.69 17.40 -35.06
CA GLU A 95 -3.65 17.18 -36.07
C GLU A 95 -2.67 18.36 -36.15
N LEU A 96 -3.18 19.59 -35.96
CA LEU A 96 -2.37 20.82 -36.02
C LEU A 96 -1.40 20.94 -34.83
N LEU A 97 -1.72 20.30 -33.71
CA LEU A 97 -0.93 20.35 -32.48
C LEU A 97 0.48 19.74 -32.68
N LEU A 98 0.56 18.68 -33.49
CA LEU A 98 1.77 17.87 -33.71
C LEU A 98 2.66 18.39 -34.83
N ILE A 99 2.19 19.39 -35.59
CA ILE A 99 2.93 19.94 -36.72
C ILE A 99 4.18 20.66 -36.20
N SER A 100 5.35 20.36 -36.78
CA SER A 100 6.61 21.03 -36.46
C SER A 100 6.57 22.52 -36.85
N ASN A 101 7.30 23.35 -36.11
CA ASN A 101 7.34 24.80 -36.37
C ASN A 101 7.82 25.12 -37.79
N ASP A 102 8.77 24.34 -38.34
CA ASP A 102 9.27 24.50 -39.70
C ASP A 102 8.18 24.29 -40.74
N PHE A 103 7.33 23.28 -40.53
CA PHE A 103 6.20 23.00 -41.41
C PHE A 103 5.13 24.10 -41.26
N GLN A 104 4.91 24.59 -40.03
CA GLN A 104 3.99 25.70 -39.81
C GLN A 104 4.40 26.96 -40.57
N GLN A 105 5.69 27.30 -40.53
CA GLN A 105 6.26 28.44 -41.26
C GLN A 105 6.20 28.24 -42.78
N LYS A 106 6.46 27.02 -43.27
CA LYS A 106 6.46 26.72 -44.71
C LYS A 106 5.07 26.86 -45.35
N TYR A 107 4.01 26.55 -44.62
CA TYR A 107 2.63 26.54 -45.13
C TYR A 107 1.77 27.69 -44.58
N ASN A 108 2.37 28.69 -43.92
CA ASN A 108 1.71 29.89 -43.41
C ASN A 108 0.50 29.60 -42.50
N PHE A 109 0.66 28.69 -41.54
CA PHE A 109 -0.38 28.45 -40.54
C PHE A 109 -0.60 29.69 -39.66
N SER A 110 -1.86 29.96 -39.32
CA SER A 110 -2.19 31.06 -38.42
C SER A 110 -1.81 30.71 -36.98
N VAL A 111 -0.91 31.51 -36.38
CA VAL A 111 -0.45 31.33 -35.00
C VAL A 111 -0.80 32.59 -34.20
N SER A 112 -1.53 32.41 -33.11
CA SER A 112 -1.91 33.50 -32.19
C SER A 112 -1.25 33.29 -30.85
N THR A 113 -0.34 34.19 -30.48
CA THR A 113 0.36 34.13 -29.20
C THR A 113 -0.34 35.02 -28.17
N LYS A 114 -0.69 34.45 -27.03
CA LYS A 114 -1.31 35.12 -25.89
C LYS A 114 -0.35 35.07 -24.71
N PHE A 115 -0.17 36.19 -24.04
CA PHE A 115 0.69 36.30 -22.86
C PHE A 115 -0.18 36.43 -21.61
N ILE A 116 0.07 35.57 -20.63
CA ILE A 116 -0.60 35.56 -19.33
C ILE A 116 0.44 35.99 -18.29
N ASP A 117 0.10 36.99 -17.49
CA ASP A 117 0.98 37.50 -16.44
C ASP A 117 1.09 36.49 -15.29
N VAL A 118 2.31 36.11 -14.89
CA VAL A 118 2.54 35.17 -13.78
C VAL A 118 2.01 35.71 -12.45
N ASP A 119 1.90 37.03 -12.30
CA ASP A 119 1.34 37.67 -11.11
C ASP A 119 -0.10 37.23 -10.86
N PHE A 120 -0.79 36.74 -11.88
CA PHE A 120 -2.11 36.12 -11.72
C PHE A 120 -2.07 34.89 -10.79
N TYR A 121 -1.04 34.07 -10.91
CA TYR A 121 -0.85 32.88 -10.08
C TYR A 121 -0.19 33.20 -8.74
N ASN A 122 0.55 34.32 -8.66
CA ASN A 122 1.37 34.70 -7.50
C ASN A 122 0.78 35.82 -6.62
N LYS A 123 -0.38 36.40 -6.96
CA LYS A 123 -0.97 37.47 -6.13
C LYS A 123 -1.58 36.94 -4.82
N ASP A 124 -1.30 37.67 -3.73
CA ASP A 124 -1.91 37.49 -2.42
C ASP A 124 -1.81 36.05 -1.86
N TYR A 125 -2.90 35.52 -1.31
CA TYR A 125 -3.00 34.18 -0.74
C TYR A 125 -2.71 33.07 -1.76
N TYR A 126 -2.83 33.36 -3.07
CA TYR A 126 -2.57 32.37 -4.12
C TYR A 126 -1.08 32.03 -4.27
N SER A 127 -0.16 32.91 -3.85
CA SER A 127 1.28 32.59 -3.77
C SER A 127 1.57 31.41 -2.84
N ILE A 128 0.84 31.32 -1.72
CA ILE A 128 0.98 30.20 -0.78
C ILE A 128 0.33 28.95 -1.37
N LEU A 129 -0.80 29.12 -2.05
CA LEU A 129 -1.49 28.03 -2.73
C LEU A 129 -0.72 27.51 -3.96
N SER A 130 0.10 28.33 -4.62
CA SER A 130 0.91 27.97 -5.81
C SER A 130 2.22 27.27 -5.45
N LEU A 131 2.65 27.30 -4.19
CA LEU A 131 3.80 26.53 -3.69
C LEU A 131 3.54 25.01 -3.69
N ALA A 132 2.28 24.57 -3.71
CA ALA A 132 1.90 23.17 -3.61
C ALA A 132 1.67 22.46 -4.96
N PRO A 133 0.98 23.05 -5.95
CA PRO A 133 0.78 22.46 -7.27
C PRO A 133 1.70 23.06 -8.34
N ASP A 134 2.05 22.24 -9.34
CA ASP A 134 2.78 22.71 -10.51
C ASP A 134 1.96 23.74 -11.31
N LEU A 135 2.61 24.79 -11.80
CA LEU A 135 2.01 25.87 -12.58
C LEU A 135 1.27 25.34 -13.84
N GLU A 136 1.77 24.26 -14.42
CA GLU A 136 1.11 23.49 -15.49
C GLU A 136 -0.28 22.96 -15.08
N THR A 137 -0.38 22.38 -13.88
CA THR A 137 -1.65 21.85 -13.37
C THR A 137 -2.63 22.99 -13.10
N MET A 138 -2.14 24.12 -12.57
CA MET A 138 -2.96 25.31 -12.36
C MET A 138 -3.51 25.85 -13.69
N PHE A 139 -2.66 25.99 -14.71
CA PHE A 139 -3.07 26.44 -16.04
C PHE A 139 -4.11 25.51 -16.66
N ILE A 140 -3.88 24.18 -16.62
CA ILE A 140 -4.79 23.20 -17.22
C ILE A 140 -6.18 23.27 -16.56
N ILE A 141 -6.24 23.34 -15.23
CA ILE A 141 -7.53 23.43 -14.52
C ILE A 141 -8.27 24.70 -14.91
N ASP A 142 -7.61 25.86 -14.87
CA ASP A 142 -8.22 27.14 -15.24
C ASP A 142 -8.70 27.12 -16.70
N PHE A 143 -7.89 26.54 -17.60
CA PHE A 143 -8.23 26.43 -19.01
C PHE A 143 -9.43 25.51 -19.27
N LEU A 144 -9.52 24.37 -18.58
CA LEU A 144 -10.62 23.40 -18.73
C LEU A 144 -11.93 23.89 -18.15
N ASP A 145 -11.88 24.62 -17.04
CA ASP A 145 -13.09 25.21 -16.48
C ASP A 145 -13.54 26.41 -17.32
N PHE A 146 -12.62 27.08 -18.01
CA PHE A 146 -12.90 28.13 -19.00
C PHE A 146 -13.53 27.63 -20.31
N TYR A 147 -12.92 26.64 -20.97
CA TYR A 147 -13.33 26.19 -22.30
C TYR A 147 -13.93 24.78 -22.23
N GLN A 148 -15.21 24.65 -22.60
CA GLN A 148 -15.98 23.39 -22.49
C GLN A 148 -16.76 23.03 -23.78
N GLU A 149 -16.58 23.80 -24.86
CA GLU A 149 -17.45 23.74 -26.05
C GLU A 149 -17.01 22.71 -27.11
N SER A 150 -15.76 22.26 -27.09
CA SER A 150 -15.23 21.31 -28.07
C SER A 150 -14.29 20.29 -27.43
N ASN A 151 -13.83 19.32 -28.23
CA ASN A 151 -12.67 18.52 -27.85
C ASN A 151 -11.45 19.45 -27.69
N ILE A 152 -10.65 19.20 -26.66
CA ILE A 152 -9.52 20.03 -26.28
C ILE A 152 -8.25 19.21 -26.42
N SER A 153 -7.21 19.80 -27.00
CA SER A 153 -5.87 19.24 -26.93
C SER A 153 -4.86 20.32 -26.60
N LEU A 154 -4.06 20.05 -25.57
CA LEU A 154 -3.00 20.91 -25.09
C LEU A 154 -1.66 20.20 -25.26
N LEU A 155 -0.63 20.95 -25.67
CA LEU A 155 0.76 20.50 -25.73
C LEU A 155 1.63 21.49 -24.97
N ASN A 156 2.36 21.01 -23.97
CA ASN A 156 3.41 21.81 -23.34
C ASN A 156 4.63 21.82 -24.28
N GLN A 157 5.06 23.01 -24.71
CA GLN A 157 6.16 23.15 -25.67
C GLN A 157 7.53 22.85 -25.06
N GLN A 158 7.68 22.99 -23.74
CA GLN A 158 8.95 22.73 -23.05
C GLN A 158 9.13 21.23 -22.78
N THR A 159 8.06 20.55 -22.37
CA THR A 159 8.10 19.12 -22.00
C THR A 159 7.64 18.18 -23.12
N ASN A 160 7.05 18.71 -24.20
CA ASN A 160 6.39 17.96 -25.28
C ASN A 160 5.25 17.05 -24.81
N LYS A 161 4.70 17.28 -23.62
CA LYS A 161 3.58 16.50 -23.07
C LYS A 161 2.27 16.95 -23.70
N LYS A 162 1.44 15.97 -24.05
CA LYS A 162 0.12 16.18 -24.65
C LYS A 162 -0.98 15.71 -23.69
N TRP A 163 -2.02 16.52 -23.58
CA TRP A 163 -3.28 16.14 -22.93
C TRP A 163 -4.42 16.37 -23.90
N SER A 164 -5.41 15.49 -23.88
CA SER A 164 -6.57 15.59 -24.76
C SER A 164 -7.86 15.17 -24.06
N TRP A 165 -8.84 16.06 -24.02
CA TRP A 165 -10.12 15.81 -23.37
C TRP A 165 -11.24 15.85 -24.40
N ASP A 166 -12.14 14.88 -24.30
CA ASP A 166 -13.30 14.77 -25.16
C ASP A 166 -14.49 15.54 -24.57
N ILE A 167 -15.34 16.10 -25.43
CA ILE A 167 -16.54 16.85 -25.02
C ILE A 167 -17.47 16.02 -24.13
N SER A 168 -17.45 14.70 -24.29
CA SER A 168 -18.23 13.75 -23.49
C SER A 168 -17.83 13.74 -22.01
N GLU A 169 -16.55 14.00 -21.70
CA GLU A 169 -16.05 14.08 -20.33
C GLU A 169 -16.61 15.31 -19.59
N PHE A 170 -16.73 16.44 -20.30
CA PHE A 170 -17.34 17.67 -19.79
C PHE A 170 -18.85 17.52 -19.60
N ALA A 171 -19.54 16.91 -20.58
CA ALA A 171 -20.98 16.65 -20.50
C ALA A 171 -21.34 15.79 -19.27
N ARG A 172 -20.46 14.83 -18.90
CA ARG A 172 -20.64 13.98 -17.72
C ARG A 172 -20.61 14.77 -16.40
N LYS A 173 -19.81 15.84 -16.32
CA LYS A 173 -19.72 16.73 -15.14
C LYS A 173 -21.03 17.51 -14.93
N ASN A 174 -21.61 18.03 -16.02
CA ASN A 174 -22.66 19.04 -15.95
C ASN A 174 -24.11 18.49 -16.05
N ALA A 175 -24.37 17.43 -16.82
CA ALA A 175 -25.74 17.14 -17.29
C ALA A 175 -26.36 15.79 -16.88
N VAL A 176 -25.69 15.00 -16.04
CA VAL A 176 -26.10 13.61 -15.79
C VAL A 176 -27.19 13.56 -14.70
N ALA A 177 -28.32 12.89 -15.00
CA ALA A 177 -29.39 12.61 -14.04
C ALA A 177 -28.83 11.89 -12.80
N TYR A 178 -29.45 12.08 -11.63
CA TYR A 178 -28.96 11.52 -10.36
C TYR A 178 -28.67 10.00 -10.45
N ASP A 179 -29.57 9.23 -11.06
CA ASP A 179 -29.43 7.77 -11.21
C ASP A 179 -28.21 7.37 -12.03
N GLN A 180 -27.94 8.11 -13.11
CA GLN A 180 -26.77 7.87 -13.96
C GLN A 180 -25.46 8.26 -13.23
N ARG A 181 -25.49 9.29 -12.37
CA ARG A 181 -24.34 9.64 -11.52
C ARG A 181 -24.06 8.52 -10.52
N LEU A 182 -25.11 8.01 -9.87
CA LEU A 182 -24.99 6.92 -8.91
C LEU A 182 -24.44 5.64 -9.55
N TYR A 183 -24.95 5.25 -10.72
CA TYR A 183 -24.42 4.10 -11.48
C TYR A 183 -22.95 4.31 -11.86
N ALA A 184 -22.59 5.49 -12.37
CA ALA A 184 -21.22 5.86 -12.70
C ALA A 184 -20.29 5.83 -11.49
N THR A 185 -20.76 6.25 -10.30
CA THR A 185 -19.99 6.20 -9.06
C THR A 185 -19.76 4.75 -8.61
N ILE A 186 -20.80 3.90 -8.67
CA ILE A 186 -20.67 2.48 -8.31
C ILE A 186 -19.72 1.76 -9.26
N GLU A 187 -19.86 1.99 -10.57
CA GLU A 187 -18.97 1.42 -11.59
C GLU A 187 -17.52 1.85 -11.35
N THR A 188 -17.30 3.14 -11.09
CA THR A 188 -16.00 3.69 -10.72
C THR A 188 -15.45 3.01 -9.47
N LEU A 189 -16.24 2.89 -8.42
CA LEU A 189 -15.80 2.26 -7.17
C LEU A 189 -15.44 0.79 -7.37
N PHE A 190 -16.21 0.05 -8.17
CA PHE A 190 -15.89 -1.33 -8.54
C PHE A 190 -14.56 -1.43 -9.31
N LYS A 191 -14.36 -0.56 -10.31
CA LYS A 191 -13.09 -0.46 -11.06
C LYS A 191 -11.91 -0.14 -10.14
N CYS A 192 -12.09 0.80 -9.20
CA CYS A 192 -11.06 1.15 -8.21
C CYS A 192 -10.70 -0.03 -7.31
N ILE A 193 -11.69 -0.74 -6.77
CA ILE A 193 -11.44 -1.91 -5.92
C ILE A 193 -10.74 -3.02 -6.70
N LEU A 194 -11.20 -3.33 -7.91
CA LEU A 194 -10.59 -4.33 -8.76
C LEU A 194 -9.14 -3.96 -9.11
N GLY A 195 -8.90 -2.71 -9.46
CA GLY A 195 -7.57 -2.22 -9.78
C GLY A 195 -6.63 -2.24 -8.57
N ILE A 196 -7.08 -1.80 -7.39
CA ILE A 196 -6.30 -1.90 -6.14
C ILE A 196 -5.96 -3.36 -5.83
N PHE A 197 -6.92 -4.28 -6.03
CA PHE A 197 -6.72 -5.70 -5.83
C PHE A 197 -5.66 -6.27 -6.79
N LEU A 198 -5.76 -5.98 -8.08
CA LEU A 198 -4.76 -6.40 -9.08
C LEU A 198 -3.38 -5.81 -8.77
N GLN A 199 -3.32 -4.53 -8.43
CA GLN A 199 -2.08 -3.87 -8.03
C GLN A 199 -1.43 -4.55 -6.83
N SER A 200 -2.25 -4.96 -5.85
CA SER A 200 -1.78 -5.71 -4.68
C SER A 200 -1.18 -7.05 -5.04
N ILE A 201 -1.78 -7.76 -6.00
CA ILE A 201 -1.26 -9.03 -6.49
C ILE A 201 0.10 -8.82 -7.13
N PHE A 202 0.22 -7.83 -8.02
CA PHE A 202 1.47 -7.52 -8.70
C PHE A 202 2.57 -7.08 -7.74
N ALA A 203 2.26 -6.18 -6.78
CA ALA A 203 3.23 -5.74 -5.78
C ALA A 203 3.68 -6.90 -4.86
N SER A 204 2.74 -7.77 -4.45
CA SER A 204 3.05 -8.97 -3.66
C SER A 204 3.98 -9.91 -4.42
N PHE A 205 3.72 -10.16 -5.70
CA PHE A 205 4.59 -10.96 -6.55
C PHE A 205 5.98 -10.32 -6.71
N TYR A 206 6.01 -9.02 -6.98
CA TYR A 206 7.23 -8.24 -7.17
C TYR A 206 8.16 -8.30 -5.94
N LEU A 207 7.61 -8.42 -4.73
CA LEU A 207 8.41 -8.56 -3.51
C LEU A 207 8.76 -10.01 -3.19
N LYS A 208 7.81 -10.95 -3.35
CA LYS A 208 7.99 -12.34 -2.92
C LYS A 208 8.88 -13.14 -3.86
N ILE A 209 8.85 -12.87 -5.16
CA ILE A 209 9.65 -13.61 -6.14
C ILE A 209 11.14 -13.32 -5.98
N PRO A 210 11.61 -12.06 -5.91
CA PRO A 210 13.01 -11.78 -5.60
C PRO A 210 13.42 -12.36 -4.26
N LEU A 211 12.56 -12.35 -3.24
CA LEU A 211 12.88 -12.94 -1.94
C LEU A 211 13.04 -14.47 -2.00
N ALA A 212 12.17 -15.16 -2.74
CA ALA A 212 12.27 -16.60 -2.94
C ALA A 212 13.46 -17.00 -3.84
N CYS A 213 13.78 -16.17 -4.84
CA CYS A 213 14.86 -16.43 -5.81
C CYS A 213 16.23 -15.90 -5.35
N SER A 214 16.30 -14.98 -4.39
CA SER A 214 17.55 -14.37 -3.92
C SER A 214 18.60 -15.40 -3.48
N PRO A 215 18.25 -16.45 -2.72
CA PRO A 215 19.18 -17.54 -2.41
C PRO A 215 19.81 -18.22 -3.61
N ILE A 216 19.03 -18.41 -4.68
CA ILE A 216 19.44 -19.08 -5.90
C ILE A 216 20.41 -18.19 -6.69
N ILE A 217 20.11 -16.89 -6.74
CA ILE A 217 21.00 -15.89 -7.34
C ILE A 217 22.33 -15.87 -6.59
N HIS A 218 22.29 -15.89 -5.26
CA HIS A 218 23.50 -15.88 -4.46
C HIS A 218 24.34 -17.16 -4.64
N LEU A 219 23.71 -18.33 -4.75
CA LEU A 219 24.41 -19.56 -5.13
C LEU A 219 25.00 -19.48 -6.53
N TYR A 220 24.32 -18.84 -7.48
CA TYR A 220 24.84 -18.63 -8.83
C TYR A 220 26.07 -17.72 -8.82
N GLU A 221 26.03 -16.61 -8.08
CA GLU A 221 27.17 -15.71 -7.88
C GLU A 221 28.36 -16.45 -7.26
N LEU A 222 28.13 -17.25 -6.21
CA LEU A 222 29.18 -18.03 -5.56
C LEU A 222 29.77 -19.09 -6.47
N ASN A 223 28.95 -19.77 -7.29
CA ASN A 223 29.44 -20.72 -8.28
C ASN A 223 30.33 -20.00 -9.31
N CYS A 224 29.90 -18.85 -9.84
CA CYS A 224 30.72 -18.06 -10.76
C CYS A 224 32.05 -17.61 -10.12
N ILE A 225 32.03 -17.17 -8.85
CA ILE A 225 33.25 -16.76 -8.14
C ILE A 225 34.16 -17.98 -7.91
N SER A 226 33.61 -19.14 -7.55
CA SER A 226 34.38 -20.38 -7.34
C SER A 226 35.08 -20.84 -8.62
N GLU A 227 34.41 -20.75 -9.77
CA GLU A 227 34.98 -21.06 -11.09
C GLU A 227 36.08 -20.06 -11.47
N CYS A 228 35.94 -18.78 -11.11
CA CYS A 228 36.95 -17.76 -11.38
C CYS A 228 38.16 -17.82 -10.43
N GLN A 229 37.97 -18.21 -9.17
CA GLN A 229 39.00 -18.13 -8.13
C GLN A 229 39.64 -19.48 -7.75
N ASN A 230 39.16 -20.61 -8.29
CA ASN A 230 39.60 -21.96 -7.92
C ASN A 230 39.59 -22.20 -6.39
N GLN A 231 38.65 -21.57 -5.70
CA GLN A 231 38.44 -21.75 -4.27
C GLN A 231 37.05 -22.35 -4.05
N GLU A 232 36.98 -23.46 -3.31
CA GLU A 232 35.74 -23.97 -2.76
C GLU A 232 35.26 -22.99 -1.67
N LEU A 233 34.48 -21.99 -2.09
CA LEU A 233 33.78 -21.09 -1.18
C LEU A 233 32.72 -21.88 -0.38
N GLN A 234 32.44 -21.42 0.84
CA GLN A 234 31.54 -22.02 1.83
C GLN A 234 30.05 -22.02 1.41
N ALA A 235 29.73 -22.56 0.23
CA ALA A 235 28.35 -22.77 -0.22
C ALA A 235 27.56 -23.65 0.76
N GLN A 236 28.23 -24.49 1.55
CA GLN A 236 27.63 -25.31 2.59
C GLN A 236 26.95 -24.48 3.70
N GLU A 237 27.54 -23.37 4.14
CA GLU A 237 26.93 -22.54 5.20
C GLU A 237 25.59 -21.95 4.74
N ILE A 238 25.53 -21.46 3.50
CA ILE A 238 24.29 -20.93 2.92
C ILE A 238 23.25 -22.04 2.69
N LEU A 239 23.69 -23.24 2.32
CA LEU A 239 22.80 -24.40 2.15
C LEU A 239 22.24 -24.88 3.49
N GLU A 240 23.00 -24.79 4.58
CA GLU A 240 22.52 -25.09 5.93
C GLU A 240 21.45 -24.10 6.40
N GLU A 241 21.54 -22.84 6.01
CA GLU A 241 20.53 -21.81 6.32
C GLU A 241 19.24 -21.95 5.48
N LEU A 242 19.25 -22.76 4.41
CA LEU A 242 18.15 -22.88 3.45
C LEU A 242 17.71 -24.34 3.24
N PRO A 243 16.99 -24.92 4.22
CA PRO A 243 16.67 -26.35 4.25
C PRO A 243 15.83 -26.81 3.05
N TRP A 244 14.97 -25.95 2.50
CA TRP A 244 14.16 -26.27 1.31
C TRP A 244 15.06 -26.49 0.09
N LEU A 245 16.04 -25.62 -0.13
CA LEU A 245 16.94 -25.66 -1.29
C LEU A 245 17.86 -26.88 -1.21
N THR A 246 18.39 -27.13 -0.01
CA THR A 246 19.20 -28.31 0.30
C THR A 246 18.46 -29.62 0.04
N LYS A 247 17.15 -29.69 0.36
CA LYS A 247 16.34 -30.86 0.03
C LYS A 247 16.27 -31.12 -1.47
N TYR A 248 16.03 -30.08 -2.28
CA TYR A 248 15.97 -30.22 -3.75
C TYR A 248 17.33 -30.57 -4.35
N LEU A 249 18.41 -29.96 -3.88
CA LEU A 249 19.77 -30.27 -4.32
C LEU A 249 20.17 -31.71 -3.96
N ASN A 250 19.84 -32.17 -2.75
CA ASN A 250 20.09 -33.55 -2.33
C ASN A 250 19.29 -34.57 -3.16
N ILE A 251 18.05 -34.24 -3.56
CA ILE A 251 17.26 -35.09 -4.47
C ILE A 251 17.91 -35.17 -5.85
N LEU A 252 18.46 -34.07 -6.36
CA LEU A 252 19.16 -34.06 -7.64
C LEU A 252 20.47 -34.84 -7.57
N ASP A 253 21.22 -34.69 -6.48
CA ASP A 253 22.44 -35.46 -6.23
C ASP A 253 22.17 -36.97 -6.17
N ARG A 254 21.12 -37.38 -5.44
CA ARG A 254 20.69 -38.79 -5.37
C ARG A 254 20.27 -39.35 -6.72
N ASN A 255 19.75 -38.50 -7.61
CA ASN A 255 19.31 -38.90 -8.95
C ASN A 255 20.39 -38.69 -10.03
N HIS A 256 21.62 -38.33 -9.65
CA HIS A 256 22.72 -38.01 -10.57
C HIS A 256 22.36 -36.97 -11.65
N LYS A 257 21.46 -36.04 -11.33
CA LYS A 257 21.06 -34.96 -12.25
C LYS A 257 21.94 -33.74 -12.03
N LEU A 258 22.11 -32.94 -13.08
CA LEU A 258 22.95 -31.74 -13.04
C LEU A 258 22.28 -30.66 -12.18
N LYS A 259 22.94 -30.24 -11.08
CA LYS A 259 22.49 -29.11 -10.24
C LYS A 259 22.26 -27.82 -11.04
N LYS A 260 23.03 -27.67 -12.12
CA LYS A 260 22.94 -26.55 -13.07
C LYS A 260 21.54 -26.38 -13.67
N GLU A 261 20.82 -27.46 -13.96
CA GLU A 261 19.48 -27.39 -14.56
C GLU A 261 18.46 -26.75 -13.62
N LEU A 262 18.55 -27.02 -12.31
CA LEU A 262 17.67 -26.39 -11.31
C LEU A 262 17.97 -24.91 -11.15
N LEU A 263 19.27 -24.56 -11.11
CA LEU A 263 19.73 -23.18 -11.00
C LEU A 263 19.31 -22.38 -12.25
N ASP A 264 19.52 -22.93 -13.45
CA ASP A 264 19.14 -22.30 -14.72
C ASP A 264 17.61 -22.15 -14.82
N ALA A 265 16.83 -23.18 -14.46
CA ALA A 265 15.37 -23.09 -14.47
C ALA A 265 14.85 -22.03 -13.49
N SER A 266 15.48 -21.92 -12.31
CA SER A 266 15.10 -20.94 -11.30
C SER A 266 15.52 -19.52 -11.68
N PHE A 267 16.66 -19.36 -12.33
CA PHE A 267 17.10 -18.08 -12.90
C PHE A 267 16.23 -17.64 -14.07
N GLN A 268 15.85 -18.57 -14.96
CA GLN A 268 14.88 -18.33 -16.01
C GLN A 268 13.51 -17.96 -15.45
N MET A 269 13.07 -18.61 -14.37
CA MET A 269 11.83 -18.25 -13.67
C MET A 269 11.92 -16.83 -13.10
N PHE A 270 13.05 -16.44 -12.49
CA PHE A 270 13.27 -15.08 -12.01
C PHE A 270 13.20 -14.05 -13.15
N ILE A 271 13.89 -14.29 -14.27
CA ILE A 271 13.85 -13.39 -15.43
C ILE A 271 12.44 -13.33 -16.00
N LEU A 272 11.81 -14.48 -16.25
CA LEU A 272 10.51 -14.55 -16.92
C LEU A 272 9.40 -13.95 -16.06
N LEU A 273 9.39 -14.21 -14.75
CA LEU A 273 8.44 -13.61 -13.83
C LEU A 273 8.74 -12.15 -13.53
N GLY A 274 10.01 -11.78 -13.32
CA GLY A 274 10.40 -10.39 -13.06
C GLY A 274 10.13 -9.50 -14.26
N PHE A 275 10.51 -9.92 -15.46
CA PHE A 275 10.30 -9.16 -16.69
C PHE A 275 8.82 -9.13 -17.10
N SER A 276 8.09 -10.24 -16.96
CA SER A 276 6.64 -10.23 -17.20
C SER A 276 5.89 -9.38 -16.18
N GLN A 277 6.38 -9.23 -14.95
CA GLN A 277 5.77 -8.36 -13.93
C GLN A 277 6.04 -6.89 -14.18
N LEU A 278 7.25 -6.52 -14.59
CA LEU A 278 7.56 -5.15 -15.00
C LEU A 278 6.71 -4.75 -16.22
N PHE A 279 6.63 -5.64 -17.21
CA PHE A 279 5.83 -5.42 -18.42
C PHE A 279 4.33 -5.40 -18.11
N GLN A 280 3.82 -6.32 -17.29
CA GLN A 280 2.42 -6.32 -16.88
C GLN A 280 2.09 -5.14 -15.95
N PHE A 281 3.02 -4.65 -15.14
CA PHE A 281 2.81 -3.47 -14.32
C PHE A 281 2.59 -2.23 -15.21
N ASP A 282 3.49 -1.97 -16.16
CA ASP A 282 3.38 -0.85 -17.09
C ASP A 282 2.14 -0.99 -17.99
N VAL A 283 1.80 -2.20 -18.44
CA VAL A 283 0.66 -2.40 -19.34
C VAL A 283 -0.68 -2.41 -18.58
N TYR A 284 -0.83 -3.17 -17.49
CA TYR A 284 -2.12 -3.30 -16.80
C TYR A 284 -2.45 -2.13 -15.86
N SER A 285 -1.46 -1.57 -15.17
CA SER A 285 -1.70 -0.49 -14.19
C SER A 285 -1.91 0.87 -14.90
N CYS A 286 -1.21 1.12 -16.01
CA CYS A 286 -1.33 2.37 -16.75
C CYS A 286 -2.53 2.43 -17.71
N SER A 287 -2.90 1.34 -18.39
CA SER A 287 -3.69 1.50 -19.63
C SER A 287 -5.17 1.10 -19.59
N PHE A 288 -5.64 0.26 -18.64
CA PHE A 288 -6.99 -0.33 -18.82
C PHE A 288 -8.03 -0.17 -17.70
N GLN A 289 -7.69 0.17 -16.45
CA GLN A 289 -8.72 0.14 -15.37
C GLN A 289 -8.72 1.29 -14.35
N LEU A 290 -7.57 1.81 -13.90
CA LEU A 290 -7.53 2.78 -12.79
C LEU A 290 -7.39 4.24 -13.21
N LEU A 291 -6.55 4.52 -14.22
CA LEU A 291 -6.17 5.88 -14.63
C LEU A 291 -6.44 6.10 -16.12
N THR A 292 -7.68 5.85 -16.55
CA THR A 292 -8.11 6.04 -17.95
C THR A 292 -8.11 7.50 -18.40
N LYS A 293 -7.92 8.45 -17.47
CA LYS A 293 -7.93 9.89 -17.72
C LYS A 293 -6.52 10.45 -17.88
N ASN A 294 -6.44 11.62 -18.50
CA ASN A 294 -5.24 12.45 -18.50
C ASN A 294 -4.76 12.72 -17.06
N HIS A 295 -3.47 12.50 -16.83
CA HIS A 295 -2.81 12.62 -15.54
C HIS A 295 -1.38 13.16 -15.75
N PRO A 296 -0.75 13.73 -14.71
CA PRO A 296 0.63 14.16 -14.81
C PRO A 296 1.57 12.96 -14.88
N GLU A 297 2.60 13.05 -15.72
CA GLU A 297 3.68 12.06 -15.83
C GLU A 297 4.37 11.88 -14.49
N GLY A 298 4.66 10.64 -14.10
CA GLY A 298 5.28 10.30 -12.82
C GLY A 298 4.28 9.86 -11.74
N LEU A 299 2.97 10.11 -11.94
CA LEU A 299 1.96 9.77 -10.94
C LEU A 299 1.83 8.26 -10.78
N ILE A 300 1.90 7.50 -11.87
CA ILE A 300 1.70 6.04 -11.84
C ILE A 300 2.89 5.35 -11.20
N GLU A 301 4.09 5.78 -11.56
CA GLU A 301 5.36 5.29 -11.03
C GLU A 301 5.42 5.52 -9.52
N ARG A 302 5.04 6.72 -9.07
CA ARG A 302 4.97 7.05 -7.63
C ARG A 302 3.89 6.25 -6.92
N PHE A 303 2.73 6.06 -7.55
CA PHE A 303 1.66 5.20 -7.03
C PHE A 303 2.17 3.78 -6.80
N PHE A 304 2.87 3.20 -7.76
CA PHE A 304 3.47 1.87 -7.65
C PHE A 304 4.53 1.78 -6.56
N ILE A 305 5.45 2.75 -6.53
CA ILE A 305 6.48 2.81 -5.48
C ILE A 305 5.81 2.84 -4.11
N SER A 306 4.78 3.67 -3.93
CA SER A 306 4.05 3.74 -2.66
C SER A 306 3.39 2.41 -2.29
N PHE A 307 2.78 1.73 -3.27
CA PHE A 307 2.09 0.47 -3.05
C PHE A 307 3.08 -0.65 -2.67
N THR A 308 4.21 -0.71 -3.38
CA THR A 308 5.31 -1.65 -3.11
C THR A 308 5.93 -1.39 -1.74
N LEU A 309 6.13 -0.12 -1.35
CA LEU A 309 6.61 0.24 0.00
C LEU A 309 5.63 -0.19 1.10
N ILE A 310 4.33 -0.03 0.88
CA ILE A 310 3.29 -0.48 1.81
C ILE A 310 3.27 -2.00 1.93
N GLU A 311 3.39 -2.71 0.83
CA GLU A 311 3.42 -4.18 0.83
C GLU A 311 4.70 -4.69 1.51
N PHE A 312 5.85 -4.04 1.26
CA PHE A 312 7.11 -4.33 1.94
C PHE A 312 7.01 -4.07 3.46
N TRP A 313 6.42 -2.94 3.86
CA TRP A 313 6.16 -2.65 5.26
C TRP A 313 5.23 -3.70 5.89
N SER A 314 4.19 -4.10 5.16
CA SER A 314 3.24 -5.13 5.57
C SER A 314 3.92 -6.47 5.80
N PHE A 315 4.90 -6.81 4.97
CA PHE A 315 5.70 -8.02 5.07
C PHE A 315 6.60 -8.04 6.31
N LEU A 316 7.20 -6.90 6.67
CA LEU A 316 8.13 -6.80 7.82
C LEU A 316 7.43 -6.64 9.17
N PHE A 317 6.41 -5.78 9.23
CA PHE A 317 5.91 -5.23 10.50
C PHE A 317 4.53 -5.71 10.92
N LYS A 318 3.68 -6.23 10.03
CA LYS A 318 2.36 -6.74 10.47
C LYS A 318 2.54 -8.09 11.14
N ARG A 319 2.50 -8.14 12.47
CA ARG A 319 2.62 -9.38 13.26
C ARG A 319 1.43 -9.61 14.16
N THR A 320 0.85 -8.52 14.66
CA THR A 320 -0.29 -8.55 15.58
C THR A 320 -1.62 -8.71 14.85
N ARG A 321 -2.61 -9.29 15.54
CA ARG A 321 -3.98 -9.46 15.03
C ARG A 321 -4.61 -8.14 14.59
N SER A 322 -4.42 -7.08 15.37
CA SER A 322 -4.98 -5.76 15.08
C SER A 322 -4.40 -5.18 13.79
N SER A 323 -3.07 -5.25 13.61
CA SER A 323 -2.42 -4.79 12.39
C SER A 323 -2.87 -5.56 11.15
N PHE A 324 -3.03 -6.89 11.25
CA PHE A 324 -3.56 -7.70 10.14
C PHE A 324 -4.99 -7.34 9.76
N TYR A 325 -5.84 -7.05 10.74
CA TYR A 325 -7.26 -6.82 10.48
C TYR A 325 -7.57 -5.39 10.02
N PHE A 326 -6.96 -4.38 10.63
CA PHE A 326 -7.34 -2.99 10.44
C PHE A 326 -6.50 -2.26 9.40
N VAL A 327 -5.18 -2.48 9.37
CA VAL A 327 -4.29 -1.68 8.50
C VAL A 327 -4.63 -1.85 7.01
N PRO A 328 -4.83 -3.07 6.46
CA PRO A 328 -5.23 -3.22 5.06
C PRO A 328 -6.53 -2.49 4.74
N LYS A 329 -7.52 -2.51 5.64
CA LYS A 329 -8.82 -1.86 5.43
C LYS A 329 -8.69 -0.36 5.32
N TYR A 330 -7.92 0.25 6.22
CA TYR A 330 -7.70 1.69 6.19
C TYR A 330 -6.88 2.12 4.96
N ILE A 331 -5.85 1.35 4.58
CA ILE A 331 -5.06 1.63 3.37
C ILE A 331 -5.91 1.54 2.10
N VAL A 332 -6.76 0.52 1.99
CA VAL A 332 -7.69 0.39 0.86
C VAL A 332 -8.69 1.54 0.87
N LEU A 333 -9.22 1.93 2.04
CA LEU A 333 -10.13 3.07 2.16
C LEU A 333 -9.49 4.38 1.69
N THR A 334 -8.25 4.68 2.09
CA THR A 334 -7.56 5.91 1.66
C THR A 334 -7.32 5.91 0.15
N TYR A 335 -6.95 4.76 -0.44
CA TYR A 335 -6.83 4.65 -1.89
C TYR A 335 -8.16 4.80 -2.61
N ILE A 336 -9.26 4.22 -2.09
CA ILE A 336 -10.60 4.42 -2.66
C ILE A 336 -10.97 5.90 -2.65
N LEU A 337 -10.68 6.64 -1.56
CA LEU A 337 -10.93 8.08 -1.49
C LEU A 337 -10.09 8.86 -2.51
N PHE A 338 -8.80 8.51 -2.66
CA PHE A 338 -7.92 9.12 -3.66
C PHE A 338 -8.43 8.87 -5.09
N PHE A 339 -8.75 7.62 -5.44
CA PHE A 339 -9.25 7.30 -6.77
C PHE A 339 -10.66 7.86 -7.01
N TYR A 340 -11.49 7.95 -5.99
CA TYR A 340 -12.78 8.63 -6.07
C TYR A 340 -12.59 10.11 -6.42
N TYR A 341 -11.64 10.80 -5.78
CA TYR A 341 -11.26 12.17 -6.15
C TYR A 341 -10.76 12.23 -7.59
N PHE A 342 -9.80 11.38 -7.96
CA PHE A 342 -9.22 11.32 -9.32
C PHE A 342 -10.31 11.15 -10.40
N GLN A 343 -11.28 10.25 -10.16
CA GLN A 343 -12.33 9.94 -11.12
C GLN A 343 -13.48 10.94 -11.11
N SER A 344 -13.68 11.69 -10.01
CA SER A 344 -14.70 12.72 -9.92
C SER A 344 -14.30 14.02 -10.62
N THR A 345 -13.01 14.30 -10.79
CA THR A 345 -12.49 15.48 -11.47
C THR A 345 -12.13 15.20 -12.93
N ILE A 346 -12.22 16.20 -13.82
CA ILE A 346 -11.75 16.09 -15.23
C ILE A 346 -10.22 16.14 -15.25
N TYR A 347 -9.67 17.16 -14.62
CA TYR A 347 -8.27 17.29 -14.23
C TYR A 347 -8.23 17.91 -12.83
N GLY A 348 -7.21 17.61 -12.04
CA GLY A 348 -7.15 18.07 -10.66
C GLY A 348 -5.76 18.02 -10.08
N TYR A 349 -5.62 18.45 -8.84
CA TYR A 349 -4.37 18.43 -8.09
C TYR A 349 -3.98 17.02 -7.64
N TYR A 350 -3.73 16.12 -8.60
CA TYR A 350 -3.54 14.69 -8.33
C TYR A 350 -2.31 14.40 -7.49
N TYR A 351 -1.20 15.12 -7.68
CA TYR A 351 -0.03 14.96 -6.83
C TYR A 351 -0.28 15.33 -5.38
N LEU A 352 -0.94 16.47 -5.14
CA LEU A 352 -1.28 16.89 -3.79
C LEU A 352 -2.23 15.88 -3.13
N ALA A 353 -3.27 15.42 -3.84
CA ALA A 353 -4.18 14.40 -3.36
C ALA A 353 -3.47 13.07 -3.05
N PHE A 354 -2.49 12.70 -3.87
CA PHE A 354 -1.68 11.51 -3.67
C PHE A 354 -0.76 11.63 -2.44
N TYR A 355 -0.14 12.81 -2.21
CA TYR A 355 0.65 13.05 -1.00
C TYR A 355 -0.20 13.01 0.28
N ILE A 356 -1.42 13.53 0.24
CA ILE A 356 -2.39 13.41 1.34
C ILE A 356 -2.70 11.94 1.60
N CYS A 357 -2.91 11.14 0.54
CA CYS A 357 -3.14 9.70 0.66
C CYS A 357 -1.96 9.00 1.33
N ILE A 358 -0.72 9.25 0.89
CA ILE A 358 0.48 8.67 1.50
C ILE A 358 0.64 9.11 2.96
N CYS A 359 0.47 10.39 3.27
CA CYS A 359 0.59 10.89 4.64
C CYS A 359 -0.44 10.25 5.58
N SER A 360 -1.68 10.06 5.09
CA SER A 360 -2.73 9.35 5.80
C SER A 360 -2.35 7.88 6.05
N GLN A 361 -1.84 7.18 5.03
CA GLN A 361 -1.40 5.78 5.14
C GLN A 361 -0.23 5.63 6.11
N CYS A 362 0.78 6.50 6.01
CA CYS A 362 1.92 6.53 6.93
C CYS A 362 1.48 6.81 8.37
N THR A 363 0.49 7.68 8.58
CA THR A 363 -0.11 7.92 9.91
C THR A 363 -0.70 6.64 10.48
N ILE A 364 -1.51 5.91 9.70
CA ILE A 364 -2.11 4.65 10.12
C ILE A 364 -1.00 3.63 10.45
N ILE A 365 -0.02 3.50 9.57
CA ILE A 365 1.12 2.61 9.76
C ILE A 365 1.88 2.94 11.05
N PHE A 366 2.19 4.22 11.31
CA PHE A 366 2.91 4.65 12.51
C PHE A 366 2.09 4.42 13.77
N TYR A 367 0.79 4.71 13.74
CA TYR A 367 -0.12 4.45 14.84
C TYR A 367 -0.14 2.96 15.20
N PHE A 368 -0.32 2.07 14.21
CA PHE A 368 -0.37 0.64 14.47
C PHE A 368 0.99 0.06 14.89
N THR A 369 2.08 0.57 14.31
CA THR A 369 3.44 0.19 14.74
C THR A 369 3.66 0.54 16.20
N LEU A 370 3.30 1.75 16.63
CA LEU A 370 3.57 2.23 17.97
C LEU A 370 2.68 1.58 19.02
N HIS A 371 1.37 1.47 18.75
CA HIS A 371 0.40 1.02 19.76
C HIS A 371 0.18 -0.50 19.77
N PHE A 372 0.50 -1.22 18.69
CA PHE A 372 0.33 -2.67 18.64
C PHE A 372 1.65 -3.40 18.46
N GLU A 373 2.47 -3.05 17.47
CA GLU A 373 3.70 -3.83 17.19
C GLU A 373 4.80 -3.59 18.25
N ILE A 374 5.09 -2.34 18.63
CA ILE A 374 6.07 -2.04 19.69
C ILE A 374 5.54 -2.50 21.05
N ALA A 375 4.25 -2.26 21.34
CA ALA A 375 3.64 -2.71 22.59
C ALA A 375 3.66 -4.24 22.74
N ALA A 376 3.61 -4.98 21.62
CA ALA A 376 3.67 -6.44 21.63
C ALA A 376 5.01 -7.00 22.09
N LEU A 377 6.09 -6.21 22.08
CA LEU A 377 7.39 -6.63 22.60
C LEU A 377 7.37 -6.84 24.13
N ASP A 378 6.47 -6.15 24.84
CA ASP A 378 6.31 -6.24 26.29
C ASP A 378 5.19 -7.21 26.71
N TRP A 379 4.48 -7.81 25.76
CA TRP A 379 3.43 -8.78 26.06
C TRP A 379 4.04 -10.10 26.54
N SER A 380 3.27 -10.87 27.33
CA SER A 380 3.71 -12.19 27.75
C SER A 380 3.88 -13.11 26.54
N ASP A 381 5.08 -13.69 26.37
CA ASP A 381 5.41 -14.67 25.33
C ASP A 381 4.50 -15.89 25.36
N MET A 382 3.94 -16.22 26.53
CA MET A 382 3.06 -17.38 26.72
C MET A 382 1.68 -17.18 26.11
N SER A 383 1.27 -15.92 25.90
CA SER A 383 -0.05 -15.62 25.32
C SER A 383 -0.12 -16.09 23.86
N PRO A 384 -1.21 -16.77 23.45
CA PRO A 384 -1.36 -17.24 22.09
C PRO A 384 -1.50 -16.10 21.07
N TYR A 385 -1.74 -14.87 21.55
CA TYR A 385 -1.89 -13.67 20.72
C TYR A 385 -0.63 -12.79 20.66
N THR A 386 0.46 -13.23 21.28
CA THR A 386 1.74 -12.53 21.27
C THR A 386 2.66 -13.13 20.21
N PRO A 387 3.17 -12.33 19.26
CA PRO A 387 4.27 -12.76 18.39
C PRO A 387 5.50 -13.11 19.23
N SER A 388 6.12 -14.26 18.97
CA SER A 388 7.33 -14.74 19.66
C SER A 388 8.30 -15.33 18.63
N PHE A 389 9.51 -15.69 19.04
CA PHE A 389 10.50 -16.26 18.12
C PHE A 389 10.00 -17.56 17.44
N ASP A 390 9.38 -18.44 18.22
CA ASP A 390 8.79 -19.67 17.67
C ASP A 390 7.51 -19.40 16.89
N ARG A 391 6.82 -18.29 17.20
CA ARG A 391 5.52 -17.92 16.64
C ARG A 391 5.57 -16.50 16.10
N PRO A 392 6.25 -16.27 14.97
CA PRO A 392 6.59 -14.93 14.50
C PRO A 392 5.37 -14.09 14.07
N ARG A 393 4.17 -14.68 13.94
CA ARG A 393 2.90 -14.01 13.59
C ARG A 393 1.73 -14.63 14.34
N VAL A 394 0.68 -13.86 14.60
CA VAL A 394 -0.53 -14.32 15.31
C VAL A 394 -1.56 -15.00 14.39
N CYS A 395 -1.46 -14.77 13.07
CA CYS A 395 -2.38 -15.28 12.07
C CYS A 395 -1.63 -16.07 10.99
N TYR A 396 -2.24 -17.16 10.51
CA TYR A 396 -1.67 -18.11 9.55
C TYR A 396 -2.68 -18.45 8.46
N THR A 397 -2.23 -18.98 7.33
CA THR A 397 -3.13 -19.45 6.26
C THR A 397 -3.85 -20.74 6.72
N PRO A 398 -5.19 -20.81 6.66
CA PRO A 398 -5.97 -21.95 7.17
C PRO A 398 -5.89 -23.21 6.29
N LEU A 399 -5.37 -23.06 5.07
CA LEU A 399 -5.38 -24.09 4.03
C LEU A 399 -3.94 -24.57 3.78
N PHE A 400 -3.75 -25.89 3.95
CA PHE A 400 -2.68 -26.78 3.47
C PHE A 400 -1.59 -27.30 4.44
N SER A 401 -1.11 -28.49 4.06
CA SER A 401 -0.34 -29.49 4.78
C SER A 401 0.95 -28.99 5.41
N MET A 402 1.30 -29.60 6.55
CA MET A 402 2.53 -29.43 7.35
C MET A 402 3.86 -29.43 6.56
N THR A 403 3.85 -29.76 5.28
CA THR A 403 5.00 -29.76 4.37
C THR A 403 5.65 -28.38 4.18
N TRP A 404 4.95 -27.28 4.49
CA TRP A 404 5.47 -25.91 4.41
C TRP A 404 6.57 -25.58 5.45
N SER A 405 6.74 -26.40 6.50
CA SER A 405 7.89 -26.23 7.40
C SER A 405 9.21 -26.42 6.64
N ASN A 406 9.18 -27.27 5.59
CA ASN A 406 10.35 -27.77 4.88
C ASN A 406 10.37 -27.39 3.39
N ASP A 407 9.44 -26.55 2.92
CA ASP A 407 9.26 -26.20 1.51
C ASP A 407 8.80 -24.75 1.32
N ILE A 408 8.99 -24.19 0.12
CA ILE A 408 8.49 -22.85 -0.21
C ILE A 408 6.96 -22.91 -0.29
N PRO A 409 6.23 -22.01 0.39
CA PRO A 409 4.78 -21.96 0.25
C PRO A 409 4.41 -21.71 -1.22
N PRO A 410 3.52 -22.53 -1.81
CA PRO A 410 3.10 -22.33 -3.19
C PRO A 410 2.58 -20.91 -3.43
N PHE A 411 2.92 -20.30 -4.56
CA PHE A 411 2.58 -18.90 -4.85
C PHE A 411 1.09 -18.59 -4.69
N TRP A 412 0.20 -19.53 -4.99
CA TRP A 412 -1.25 -19.33 -4.86
C TRP A 412 -1.70 -19.10 -3.39
N THR A 413 -0.91 -19.51 -2.40
CA THR A 413 -1.24 -19.33 -0.97
C THR A 413 -1.33 -17.85 -0.57
N MET A 414 -0.74 -16.93 -1.33
CA MET A 414 -0.87 -15.50 -1.06
C MET A 414 -2.28 -14.94 -1.29
N PHE A 415 -3.12 -15.65 -2.04
CA PHE A 415 -4.52 -15.28 -2.25
C PHE A 415 -5.43 -15.73 -1.09
N TYR A 416 -4.90 -16.49 -0.13
CA TYR A 416 -5.67 -16.95 1.01
C TYR A 416 -5.60 -15.97 2.17
N PRO A 417 -6.75 -15.63 2.79
CA PRO A 417 -6.77 -14.75 3.94
C PRO A 417 -6.08 -15.41 5.13
N LEU A 418 -5.30 -14.62 5.87
CA LEU A 418 -4.75 -15.05 7.14
C LEU A 418 -5.87 -15.21 8.17
N CYS A 419 -5.92 -16.38 8.78
CA CYS A 419 -6.87 -16.73 9.82
C CYS A 419 -6.19 -16.69 11.19
N GLY A 420 -6.95 -16.24 12.19
CA GLY A 420 -6.51 -16.35 13.57
C GLY A 420 -6.51 -17.80 14.05
N ARG A 421 -5.81 -18.05 15.15
CA ARG A 421 -5.60 -19.39 15.73
C ARG A 421 -6.88 -20.18 16.04
N ARG A 422 -7.99 -19.48 16.27
CA ARG A 422 -9.32 -20.09 16.53
C ARG A 422 -9.87 -20.96 15.38
N TYR A 423 -9.32 -20.80 14.17
CA TYR A 423 -9.74 -21.55 12.99
C TYR A 423 -8.90 -22.82 12.76
N PHE A 424 -7.91 -23.07 13.61
CA PHE A 424 -7.02 -24.21 13.51
C PHE A 424 -7.34 -25.24 14.59
N GLN A 425 -7.28 -26.51 14.23
CA GLN A 425 -7.28 -27.60 15.20
C GLN A 425 -6.01 -27.54 16.06
N ILE A 426 -6.11 -28.04 17.29
CA ILE A 426 -5.00 -28.03 18.27
C ILE A 426 -3.76 -28.75 17.70
N GLN A 427 -3.95 -29.84 16.96
CA GLN A 427 -2.88 -30.59 16.28
C GLN A 427 -2.10 -29.71 15.29
N ASN A 428 -2.82 -28.89 14.49
CA ASN A 428 -2.21 -27.98 13.53
C ASN A 428 -1.41 -26.87 14.24
N LEU A 429 -1.91 -26.41 15.39
CA LEU A 429 -1.22 -25.42 16.21
C LEU A 429 0.00 -25.99 16.93
N ALA A 430 0.00 -27.28 17.28
CA ALA A 430 1.14 -27.94 17.91
C ALA A 430 2.40 -27.89 17.03
N LEU A 431 2.21 -28.09 15.72
CA LEU A 431 3.28 -28.02 14.72
C LEU A 431 3.72 -26.59 14.41
N VAL A 432 2.78 -25.64 14.36
CA VAL A 432 3.09 -24.21 14.22
C VAL A 432 3.90 -23.68 15.41
N ASP A 433 3.58 -24.16 16.62
CA ASP A 433 4.23 -23.76 17.87
C ASP A 433 5.51 -24.56 18.17
N ASN A 434 5.86 -25.53 17.31
CA ASN A 434 6.96 -26.46 17.52
C ASN A 434 6.88 -27.18 18.89
N ASN A 435 5.66 -27.41 19.38
CA ASN A 435 5.40 -28.08 20.66
C ASN A 435 5.44 -29.60 20.46
N GLN A 436 6.66 -30.13 20.42
CA GLN A 436 6.92 -31.55 20.17
C GLN A 436 6.24 -32.47 21.20
N ILE A 437 6.10 -32.02 22.45
CA ILE A 437 5.42 -32.79 23.51
C ILE A 437 3.95 -32.98 23.14
N LEU A 438 3.27 -31.88 22.79
CA LEU A 438 1.86 -31.90 22.45
C LEU A 438 1.62 -32.63 21.11
N LEU A 439 2.55 -32.51 20.15
CA LEU A 439 2.52 -33.25 18.90
C LEU A 439 2.69 -34.76 19.09
N ASN A 440 3.71 -35.18 19.85
CA ASN A 440 3.98 -36.60 20.10
C ASN A 440 2.83 -37.26 20.86
N ASN A 441 2.21 -36.55 21.80
CA ASN A 441 1.02 -37.03 22.51
C ASN A 441 -0.16 -37.30 21.55
N PHE A 442 -0.30 -36.52 20.48
CA PHE A 442 -1.34 -36.76 19.47
C PHE A 442 -0.97 -37.90 18.51
N LEU A 443 0.29 -37.97 18.07
CA LEU A 443 0.74 -39.04 17.18
C LEU A 443 0.59 -40.43 17.84
N HIS A 444 0.87 -40.53 19.14
CA HIS A 444 0.70 -41.78 19.89
C HIS A 444 -0.75 -42.09 20.28
N GLN A 445 -1.64 -41.09 20.34
CA GLN A 445 -3.07 -41.34 20.57
C GLN A 445 -3.73 -42.07 19.39
N ASP A 446 -3.29 -41.81 18.15
CA ASP A 446 -3.82 -42.51 16.97
C ASP A 446 -3.32 -43.97 16.88
N ASP A 447 -2.14 -44.27 17.42
CA ASP A 447 -1.58 -45.64 17.48
C ASP A 447 -2.30 -46.52 18.54
N ASP A 448 -2.82 -45.93 19.62
CA ASP A 448 -3.48 -46.65 20.72
C ASP A 448 -5.01 -46.85 20.50
N ILE A 449 -5.64 -46.14 19.55
CA ILE A 449 -7.08 -46.28 19.25
C ILE A 449 -7.40 -47.60 18.53
N GLU A 450 -6.42 -48.27 17.93
CA GLU A 450 -6.66 -49.55 17.26
C GLU A 450 -6.76 -50.75 18.22
N ASN A 451 -6.47 -50.61 19.52
CA ASN A 451 -6.41 -51.78 20.42
C ASN A 451 -7.14 -51.71 21.77
N ASP A 452 -7.66 -50.59 22.28
CA ASP A 452 -8.55 -50.65 23.47
C ASP A 452 -9.35 -49.34 23.71
N PRO A 453 -10.65 -49.40 24.07
CA PRO A 453 -11.41 -48.21 24.45
C PRO A 453 -11.14 -47.88 25.93
N VAL A 454 -10.07 -47.14 26.22
CA VAL A 454 -9.77 -46.66 27.58
C VAL A 454 -9.77 -45.13 27.66
N GLN A 455 -10.38 -44.67 28.75
CA GLN A 455 -10.75 -43.31 29.09
C GLN A 455 -9.60 -42.29 28.97
N VAL A 456 -9.87 -41.21 28.24
CA VAL A 456 -9.00 -40.03 28.11
C VAL A 456 -8.77 -39.38 29.50
N PRO A 457 -7.52 -39.28 30.00
CA PRO A 457 -7.22 -38.49 31.18
C PRO A 457 -7.36 -37.00 30.89
N ASN A 458 -8.05 -36.31 31.80
CA ASN A 458 -8.39 -34.89 31.81
C ASN A 458 -7.16 -33.96 31.96
N LEU A 459 -6.19 -34.01 31.05
CA LEU A 459 -5.02 -33.10 31.02
C LEU A 459 -5.29 -31.78 30.27
N VAL A 460 -6.48 -31.61 29.68
CA VAL A 460 -6.88 -30.41 28.93
C VAL A 460 -7.28 -29.23 29.85
N ALA A 461 -7.37 -29.43 31.17
CA ALA A 461 -7.85 -28.41 32.10
C ALA A 461 -6.77 -27.41 32.61
N GLN A 462 -5.48 -27.61 32.34
CA GLN A 462 -4.41 -26.74 32.88
C GLN A 462 -3.69 -25.86 31.85
N VAL A 463 -3.95 -26.00 30.55
CA VAL A 463 -3.51 -25.02 29.54
C VAL A 463 -4.73 -24.19 29.14
N ALA A 464 -4.95 -23.11 29.90
CA ALA A 464 -6.07 -22.20 29.76
C ALA A 464 -6.20 -21.66 28.31
N LEU A 465 -7.13 -22.22 27.55
CA LEU A 465 -7.95 -21.43 26.63
C LEU A 465 -8.85 -20.54 27.50
N PRO A 466 -8.92 -19.22 27.27
CA PRO A 466 -10.07 -18.46 27.73
C PRO A 466 -11.28 -19.01 26.99
N GLN A 467 -12.09 -19.82 27.68
CA GLN A 467 -13.39 -20.25 27.18
C GLN A 467 -14.21 -19.01 26.83
N GLN A 468 -14.82 -19.06 25.65
CA GLN A 468 -15.88 -18.14 25.26
C GLN A 468 -16.97 -18.15 26.33
N GLN A 469 -17.05 -17.08 27.11
CA GLN A 469 -18.20 -16.82 27.97
C GLN A 469 -19.43 -16.63 27.09
N GLN A 470 -20.42 -17.50 27.30
CA GLN A 470 -21.79 -17.27 26.86
C GLN A 470 -22.32 -15.96 27.47
N PRO A 471 -23.20 -15.21 26.80
CA PRO A 471 -23.65 -13.88 27.26
C PRO A 471 -24.45 -13.86 28.58
N ASN A 472 -24.73 -14.99 29.23
CA ASN A 472 -25.61 -15.06 30.39
C ASN A 472 -24.90 -15.05 31.76
N GLN A 473 -23.57 -15.00 31.83
CA GLN A 473 -22.85 -15.02 33.13
C GLN A 473 -22.62 -13.64 33.78
N TYR A 474 -22.80 -12.53 33.04
CA TYR A 474 -22.63 -11.18 33.60
C TYR A 474 -23.74 -10.77 34.58
N ALA A 475 -24.89 -11.44 34.55
CA ALA A 475 -25.98 -11.17 35.51
C ALA A 475 -25.74 -11.80 36.90
N GLN A 476 -24.96 -12.88 37.00
CA GLN A 476 -24.69 -13.55 38.27
C GLN A 476 -23.46 -13.01 39.01
N ILE A 477 -22.46 -12.49 38.28
CA ILE A 477 -21.27 -11.89 38.89
C ILE A 477 -21.62 -10.58 39.62
N ASN A 478 -22.57 -9.80 39.13
CA ASN A 478 -23.02 -8.58 39.82
C ASN A 478 -23.89 -8.85 41.07
N GLN A 479 -24.44 -10.06 41.26
CA GLN A 479 -25.14 -10.41 42.51
C GLN A 479 -24.20 -10.92 43.61
N GLN A 480 -23.07 -11.55 43.25
CA GLN A 480 -22.07 -11.98 44.25
C GLN A 480 -21.21 -10.84 44.80
N PHE A 481 -21.03 -9.74 44.06
CA PHE A 481 -20.33 -8.55 44.56
C PHE A 481 -21.17 -7.70 45.53
N VAL A 482 -22.51 -7.80 45.51
CA VAL A 482 -23.37 -7.09 46.47
C VAL A 482 -23.45 -7.86 47.80
N ILE A 483 -23.46 -9.19 47.79
CA ILE A 483 -23.53 -10.01 49.02
C ILE A 483 -22.23 -9.96 49.84
N ASN A 484 -21.07 -9.74 49.20
CA ASN A 484 -19.79 -9.63 49.90
C ASN A 484 -19.46 -8.22 50.41
N ALA A 485 -20.15 -7.17 49.96
CA ALA A 485 -19.97 -5.81 50.48
C ALA A 485 -20.69 -5.61 51.83
N ASP A 486 -21.85 -6.27 52.03
CA ASP A 486 -22.61 -6.18 53.29
C ASP A 486 -21.93 -6.95 54.45
N ASN A 487 -21.19 -8.03 54.16
CA ASN A 487 -20.49 -8.83 55.18
C ASN A 487 -19.16 -8.21 55.66
N ILE A 488 -18.67 -7.14 55.03
CA ILE A 488 -17.41 -6.46 55.43
C ILE A 488 -17.68 -5.25 56.34
N LEU A 489 -18.92 -4.74 56.39
CA LEU A 489 -19.32 -3.63 57.27
C LEU A 489 -19.74 -4.07 58.69
N GLU A 490 -19.96 -5.37 58.93
CA GLU A 490 -20.43 -5.88 60.24
C GLU A 490 -19.31 -6.27 61.23
N ASN A 491 -18.02 -6.19 60.84
CA ASN A 491 -16.89 -6.62 61.68
C ASN A 491 -15.91 -5.50 62.07
N GLN A 492 -16.41 -4.29 62.31
CA GLN A 492 -15.64 -3.24 62.99
C GLN A 492 -16.43 -2.63 64.15
N GLN A 493 -16.31 -3.23 65.33
CA GLN A 493 -16.53 -2.56 66.61
C GLN A 493 -15.23 -2.48 67.42
N PRO A 494 -15.00 -1.40 68.20
CA PRO A 494 -13.69 -1.06 68.75
C PRO A 494 -13.43 -1.72 70.11
N GLN A 495 -12.21 -2.22 70.31
CA GLN A 495 -11.69 -2.62 71.63
C GLN A 495 -11.52 -1.38 72.52
N GLN A 496 -12.32 -1.28 73.58
CA GLN A 496 -12.12 -0.35 74.69
C GLN A 496 -11.06 -0.87 75.67
N GLN A 497 -10.12 0.01 76.03
CA GLN A 497 -9.17 -0.12 77.14
C GLN A 497 -9.91 -0.20 78.48
N ASN A 498 -9.47 -1.12 79.35
CA ASN A 498 -9.68 -1.03 80.79
C ASN A 498 -8.35 -1.33 81.50
N GLN A 499 -7.80 -0.32 82.17
CA GLN A 499 -6.80 -0.45 83.23
C GLN A 499 -7.52 -0.56 84.58
N PRO A 500 -7.08 -1.40 85.53
CA PRO A 500 -7.45 -1.26 86.93
C PRO A 500 -6.45 -0.37 87.68
N LEU A 501 -7.01 0.26 88.73
CA LEU A 501 -6.43 1.16 89.74
C LEU A 501 -5.05 0.76 90.30
#